data_AF-A0AAI9AHC0-F1
#
_entry.id   AF-A0AAI9AHC0-F1
#
_cell.length_a   1.000
_cell.length_b   1.000
_cell.length_c   1.000
_cell.angle_alpha   90.00
_cell.angle_beta   90.00
_cell.angle_gamma   90.00
#
_symmetry.space_group_name_H-M   'P 1'
#
loop_
_entity.id
_entity.type
_entity.pdbx_description
1 polymer ?
#
loop_
_entity_poly.entity_id
_entity_poly.type
_entity_poly.pdbx_seq_one_letter_code
_entity_poly.pdbx_strand_id
1 'polypeptide(L)'
;MAELKYLPAGIRLHIQEIIFKITDKLDDYYYFVFEDIPTGLKVEHLLKKENIKSIPTPNEIFKECGVTILTKEKEKIKKILQKNDINYEIWKKEENKFKKIEGNVDILMCNIKD
;
A
#
# COMPACT_ATOMS: atom_id res chain seq x y z
N MET A 1 1.38 -11.55 12.83
CA MET A 1 2.61 -12.25 12.34
C MET A 1 2.43 -12.51 10.85
N ALA A 2 3.34 -12.05 9.99
CA ALA A 2 3.23 -12.33 8.56
C ALA A 2 3.31 -13.85 8.33
N GLU A 3 2.34 -14.43 7.63
CA GLU A 3 2.37 -15.85 7.27
C GLU A 3 3.68 -16.14 6.49
N LEU A 4 4.37 -17.26 6.79
CA LEU A 4 5.65 -17.61 6.15
C LEU A 4 5.61 -17.56 4.61
N LYS A 5 4.44 -17.81 4.01
CA LYS A 5 4.22 -17.74 2.56
C LYS A 5 4.43 -16.33 1.96
N TYR A 6 4.31 -15.27 2.77
CA TYR A 6 4.48 -13.88 2.33
C TYR A 6 5.87 -13.32 2.63
N LEU A 7 6.73 -14.06 3.34
CA LEU A 7 8.10 -13.65 3.65
C LEU A 7 8.91 -13.20 2.41
N PRO A 8 8.92 -13.94 1.27
CA PRO A 8 9.65 -13.48 0.08
C PRO A 8 9.07 -12.20 -0.52
N ALA A 9 7.75 -12.02 -0.50
CA ALA A 9 7.11 -10.79 -0.96
C ALA A 9 7.45 -9.60 -0.04
N GLY A 10 7.46 -9.82 1.28
CA GLY A 10 7.87 -8.82 2.26
C GLY A 10 9.30 -8.35 2.06
N ILE A 11 10.26 -9.27 1.88
CA ILE A 11 11.67 -8.92 1.61
C ILE A 11 11.77 -8.09 0.33
N ARG A 12 11.09 -8.51 -0.75
CA ARG A 12 11.06 -7.77 -2.02
C ARG A 12 10.54 -6.34 -1.83
N LEU A 13 9.44 -6.17 -1.11
CA LEU A 13 8.82 -4.86 -0.87
C LEU A 13 9.76 -3.93 -0.09
N HIS A 14 10.42 -4.42 0.97
CA HIS A 14 11.38 -3.62 1.72
C HIS A 14 12.60 -3.20 0.89
N ILE A 15 13.12 -4.07 0.02
CA ILE A 15 14.20 -3.71 -0.90
C ILE A 15 13.73 -2.62 -1.87
N GLN A 16 12.53 -2.75 -2.43
CA GLN A 16 11.95 -1.73 -3.31
C GLN A 16 11.76 -0.39 -2.60
N GLU A 17 11.30 -0.39 -1.36
CA GLU A 17 11.16 0.83 -0.55
C GLU A 17 12.49 1.57 -0.42
N ILE A 18 13.60 0.86 -0.13
CA ILE A 18 14.93 1.44 -0.05
C ILE A 18 15.33 2.05 -1.40
N ILE A 19 15.14 1.31 -2.50
CA ILE A 19 15.46 1.80 -3.85
C ILE A 19 14.65 3.06 -4.18
N PHE A 20 13.36 3.10 -3.85
CA PHE A 20 12.51 4.25 -4.17
C PHE A 20 12.78 5.46 -3.28
N LYS A 21 13.18 5.26 -2.02
CA LYS A 21 13.65 6.36 -1.15
C LYS A 21 14.91 7.05 -1.71
N ILE A 22 15.74 6.31 -2.44
CA ILE A 22 16.98 6.82 -3.04
C ILE A 22 16.70 7.45 -4.41
N THR A 23 15.83 6.83 -5.21
CA THR A 23 15.63 7.20 -6.61
C THR A 23 14.47 8.17 -6.85
N ASP A 24 13.56 8.34 -5.88
CA ASP A 24 12.33 9.08 -6.09
C ASP A 24 11.92 9.98 -4.91
N LYS A 25 11.15 11.02 -5.23
CA LYS A 25 10.54 11.89 -4.22
C LYS A 25 9.18 11.34 -3.86
N LEU A 26 9.17 10.47 -2.84
CA LEU A 26 8.00 9.74 -2.40
C LEU A 26 6.81 10.62 -1.94
N ASP A 27 7.03 11.90 -1.65
CA ASP A 27 6.00 12.89 -1.34
C ASP A 27 5.12 13.27 -2.56
N ASP A 28 5.59 13.02 -3.78
CA ASP A 28 4.81 13.26 -5.01
C ASP A 28 3.79 12.15 -5.30
N TYR A 29 3.78 11.07 -4.52
CA TYR A 29 2.91 9.91 -4.72
C TYR A 29 1.72 9.90 -3.78
N TYR A 30 0.62 9.35 -4.28
CA TYR A 30 -0.51 8.91 -3.48
C TYR A 30 -0.29 7.46 -3.05
N TYR A 31 -0.62 7.18 -1.79
CA TYR A 31 -0.42 5.91 -1.13
C TYR A 31 -1.79 5.24 -1.00
N PHE A 32 -2.00 4.19 -1.76
CA PHE A 32 -3.18 3.34 -1.65
C PHE A 32 -2.86 2.21 -0.68
N VAL A 33 -3.52 2.22 0.47
CA VAL A 33 -3.37 1.24 1.55
C VAL A 33 -4.59 0.33 1.54
N PHE A 34 -4.37 -0.95 1.78
CA PHE A 34 -5.38 -2.00 1.74
C PHE A 34 -5.51 -2.67 3.11
N GLU A 35 -6.60 -3.41 3.31
CA GLU A 35 -6.93 -4.09 4.56
C GLU A 35 -5.87 -5.12 4.98
N ASP A 36 -5.25 -5.81 4.01
CA ASP A 36 -4.31 -6.89 4.26
C ASP A 36 -3.32 -7.10 3.10
N ILE A 37 -2.35 -8.00 3.35
CA ILE A 37 -1.34 -8.42 2.36
C ILE A 37 -1.96 -9.05 1.10
N PRO A 38 -2.83 -10.09 1.18
CA PRO A 38 -3.36 -10.73 -0.02
C PRO A 38 -4.13 -9.76 -0.94
N THR A 39 -4.91 -8.84 -0.36
CA THR A 39 -5.63 -7.80 -1.09
C THR A 39 -4.67 -6.86 -1.79
N GLY A 40 -3.65 -6.36 -1.09
CA GLY A 40 -2.66 -5.49 -1.71
C GLY A 40 -1.80 -6.18 -2.78
N LEU A 41 -1.47 -7.47 -2.63
CA LEU A 41 -0.80 -8.26 -3.67
C LEU A 41 -1.70 -8.52 -4.88
N LYS A 42 -3.00 -8.79 -4.66
CA LYS A 42 -4.00 -8.91 -5.73
C LYS A 42 -4.08 -7.61 -6.53
N VAL A 43 -4.06 -6.46 -5.84
CA VAL A 43 -4.04 -5.15 -6.47
C VAL A 43 -2.74 -4.90 -7.23
N GLU A 44 -1.58 -5.25 -6.66
CA GLU A 44 -0.28 -5.15 -7.36
C GLU A 44 -0.35 -5.91 -8.70
N HIS A 45 -0.91 -7.13 -8.69
CA HIS A 45 -1.07 -7.91 -9.91
C HIS A 45 -2.07 -7.30 -10.89
N LEU A 46 -3.20 -6.79 -10.40
CA LEU A 46 -4.23 -6.13 -11.21
C LEU A 46 -3.65 -4.89 -11.94
N LEU A 47 -2.80 -4.14 -11.24
CA LEU A 47 -2.22 -2.88 -11.72
C LEU A 47 -0.86 -3.06 -12.40
N LYS A 48 -0.41 -4.30 -12.67
CA LYS A 48 0.94 -4.57 -13.24
C LYS A 48 1.24 -3.89 -14.58
N LYS A 49 0.21 -3.44 -15.31
CA LYS A 49 0.33 -2.71 -16.58
C LYS A 49 0.29 -1.19 -16.42
N GLU A 50 -0.01 -0.72 -15.21
CA GLU A 50 -0.08 0.69 -14.87
C GLU A 50 1.25 1.19 -14.31
N ASN A 51 1.49 2.50 -14.33
CA ASN A 51 2.69 3.08 -13.75
C ASN A 51 2.55 3.20 -12.23
N ILE A 52 2.70 2.06 -11.56
CA ILE A 52 2.62 1.94 -10.11
C ILE A 52 3.94 1.44 -9.50
N LYS A 53 4.13 1.71 -8.22
CA LYS A 53 5.16 1.09 -7.40
C LYS A 53 4.50 0.42 -6.20
N SER A 54 5.08 -0.63 -5.67
CA SER A 54 4.61 -1.27 -4.45
C SER A 54 5.69 -1.22 -3.37
N ILE A 55 5.28 -0.88 -2.16
CA ILE A 55 6.14 -0.83 -0.97
C ILE A 55 5.39 -1.48 0.20
N PRO A 56 6.05 -1.86 1.30
CA PRO A 56 5.31 -2.24 2.48
C PRO A 56 4.64 -0.99 3.05
N THR A 57 3.52 -1.19 3.72
CA THR A 57 2.79 -0.06 4.30
C THR A 57 3.68 0.66 5.32
N PRO A 58 3.85 1.99 5.22
CA PRO A 58 4.62 2.76 6.19
C PRO A 58 4.07 2.55 7.60
N ASN A 59 4.96 2.26 8.56
CA ASN A 59 4.60 2.03 9.97
C ASN A 59 3.85 3.21 10.60
N GLU A 60 4.01 4.42 10.06
CA GLU A 60 3.31 5.64 10.46
C GLU A 60 1.82 5.63 10.06
N ILE A 61 1.47 4.91 8.99
CA ILE A 61 0.07 4.72 8.56
C ILE A 61 -0.51 3.49 9.25
N PHE A 62 0.22 2.37 9.22
CA PHE A 62 -0.25 1.12 9.78
C PHE A 62 0.91 0.30 10.36
N LYS A 63 0.75 -0.16 11.61
CA LYS A 63 1.82 -0.86 12.35
C LYS A 63 2.03 -2.31 11.95
N GLU A 64 1.06 -2.95 11.31
CA GLU A 64 1.22 -4.33 10.82
C GLU A 64 1.64 -4.35 9.35
N CYS A 65 2.26 -5.47 8.94
CA CYS A 65 2.73 -5.65 7.56
C CYS A 65 1.55 -5.61 6.57
N GLY A 66 1.45 -4.52 5.81
CA GLY A 66 0.54 -4.37 4.68
C GLY A 66 1.31 -4.13 3.37
N VAL A 67 0.58 -4.08 2.26
CA VAL A 67 1.12 -3.66 0.96
C VAL A 67 0.52 -2.31 0.60
N THR A 68 1.34 -1.38 0.15
CA THR A 68 0.90 -0.06 -0.31
C THR A 68 1.28 0.14 -1.76
N ILE A 69 0.31 0.60 -2.55
CA ILE A 69 0.54 0.98 -3.94
C ILE A 69 0.74 2.48 -4.03
N LEU A 70 1.88 2.87 -4.60
CA LEU A 70 2.23 4.25 -4.88
C LEU A 70 1.89 4.58 -6.33
N THR A 71 1.20 5.70 -6.55
CA THR A 71 0.92 6.21 -7.89
C THR A 71 0.83 7.74 -7.91
N LYS A 72 1.16 8.34 -9.05
CA LYS A 72 0.84 9.76 -9.32
C LYS A 72 -0.55 9.90 -9.95
N GLU A 73 -1.06 8.84 -10.59
CA GLU A 73 -2.35 8.82 -11.32
C GLU A 73 -3.53 8.45 -10.39
N LYS A 74 -3.75 9.22 -9.32
CA LYS A 74 -4.77 8.92 -8.28
C LYS A 74 -6.12 8.50 -8.85
N GLU A 75 -6.69 9.34 -9.72
CA GLU A 75 -8.06 9.12 -10.23
C GLU A 75 -8.19 7.89 -11.13
N LYS A 76 -7.13 7.55 -11.88
CA LYS A 76 -7.13 6.38 -12.75
C LYS A 76 -7.12 5.11 -11.93
N ILE A 77 -6.21 5.02 -10.95
CA ILE A 77 -6.11 3.88 -10.05
C ILE A 77 -7.40 3.75 -9.24
N LYS A 78 -7.93 4.87 -8.71
CA LYS A 78 -9.20 4.91 -8.00
C LYS A 78 -10.34 4.27 -8.81
N LYS A 79 -10.51 4.64 -10.08
CA LYS A 79 -11.55 4.08 -10.96
C LYS A 79 -11.37 2.57 -11.18
N ILE A 80 -10.14 2.10 -11.32
CA ILE A 80 -9.85 0.66 -11.49
C ILE A 80 -10.23 -0.11 -10.22
N LEU A 81 -9.84 0.40 -9.05
CA LEU A 81 -10.14 -0.24 -7.77
C LEU A 81 -11.65 -0.29 -7.49
N GLN A 82 -12.36 0.82 -7.72
CA GLN A 82 -13.82 0.89 -7.58
C GLN A 82 -14.54 -0.08 -8.52
N LYS A 83 -14.07 -0.22 -9.76
CA LYS A 83 -14.64 -1.18 -10.73
C LYS A 83 -14.48 -2.64 -10.30
N ASN A 84 -13.48 -2.93 -9.47
CA ASN A 84 -13.19 -4.29 -8.98
C ASN A 84 -13.69 -4.53 -7.55
N ASP A 85 -14.49 -3.61 -7.00
CA ASP A 85 -15.04 -3.68 -5.63
C ASP A 85 -13.95 -3.86 -4.56
N ILE A 86 -12.83 -3.13 -4.72
CA ILE A 86 -11.69 -3.20 -3.80
C ILE A 86 -11.74 -2.00 -2.85
N ASN A 87 -11.71 -2.28 -1.55
CA ASN A 87 -11.60 -1.26 -0.51
C ASN A 87 -10.16 -0.75 -0.39
N TYR A 88 -10.01 0.55 -0.19
CA TYR A 88 -8.71 1.18 -0.02
C TYR A 88 -8.82 2.47 0.79
N GLU A 89 -7.70 2.87 1.39
CA GLU A 89 -7.48 4.21 1.90
C GLU A 89 -6.43 4.92 1.04
N ILE A 90 -6.64 6.21 0.80
CA ILE A 90 -5.68 7.06 0.11
C ILE A 90 -5.02 7.97 1.13
N TRP A 91 -3.69 7.90 1.17
CA TRP A 91 -2.84 8.73 2.01
C TRP A 91 -1.88 9.53 1.13
N LYS A 92 -1.38 10.64 1.68
CA LYS A 92 -0.29 11.41 1.08
C LYS A 92 0.69 11.83 2.15
N LYS A 93 1.97 11.87 1.78
CA LYS A 93 3.02 12.38 2.64
C LYS A 93 3.17 13.89 2.42
N GLU A 94 2.98 14.67 3.46
CA GLU A 94 3.14 16.12 3.48
C GLU A 94 4.00 16.48 4.70
N GLU A 95 5.08 17.24 4.50
CA GLU A 95 5.97 17.70 5.58
C GLU A 95 6.45 16.56 6.52
N ASN A 96 6.84 15.42 5.95
CA ASN A 96 7.23 14.21 6.69
C ASN A 96 6.13 13.57 7.54
N LYS A 97 4.85 13.88 7.30
CA LYS A 97 3.73 13.23 7.96
C LYS A 97 2.76 12.65 6.94
N PHE A 98 2.19 11.50 7.27
CA PHE A 98 1.12 10.91 6.47
C PHE A 98 -0.23 11.51 6.85
N LYS A 99 -0.95 11.99 5.83
CA LYS A 99 -2.30 12.52 5.97
C LYS A 99 -3.27 11.69 5.14
N LYS A 100 -4.32 11.21 5.78
CA LYS A 100 -5.42 10.51 5.11
C LYS A 100 -6.21 11.51 4.27
N ILE A 101 -6.42 11.17 3.01
CA ILE A 101 -7.21 11.97 2.06
C ILE A 101 -8.64 11.44 1.98
N GLU A 102 -8.81 10.14 1.75
CA GLU A 102 -10.12 9.51 1.53
C GLU A 102 -10.08 7.99 1.74
N GLY A 103 -11.25 7.36 1.77
CA GLY A 103 -11.41 5.91 1.88
C GLY A 103 -11.65 5.43 3.31
N ASN A 104 -12.09 4.19 3.42
CA ASN A 104 -12.26 3.47 4.68
C ASN A 104 -11.93 2.01 4.39
N VAL A 105 -10.94 1.49 5.09
CA VAL A 105 -10.76 0.05 5.19
C VAL A 105 -10.93 -0.31 6.65
N ASP A 106 -11.75 -1.33 6.92
CA ASP A 106 -11.76 -2.00 8.22
C ASP A 106 -10.45 -2.78 8.29
N ILE A 107 -9.42 -2.12 8.79
CA ILE A 107 -8.13 -2.77 8.96
C ILE A 107 -8.35 -3.86 10.00
N LEU A 108 -8.32 -5.11 9.55
CA LEU A 108 -8.38 -6.28 10.42
C LEU A 108 -7.13 -6.26 11.28
N MET A 109 -7.18 -5.56 12.41
CA MET A 109 -6.26 -5.78 13.51
C MET A 109 -6.30 -7.28 13.77
N CYS A 110 -5.17 -7.95 13.60
CA CYS A 110 -5.05 -9.33 14.06
C CYS A 110 -5.32 -9.32 15.57
N ASN A 111 -6.57 -9.57 15.96
CA ASN A 111 -6.94 -9.89 17.33
C ASN A 111 -6.25 -11.22 17.64
N ILE A 112 -5.02 -11.13 18.12
CA ILE A 112 -4.41 -12.19 18.91
C ILE A 112 -5.27 -12.25 20.16
N LYS A 113 -6.28 -13.12 20.15
CA LYS A 113 -6.79 -13.67 21.40
C LYS A 113 -5.62 -14.48 21.97
N ASP A 114 -4.99 -13.93 22.99
CA ASP A 114 -4.20 -14.69 23.97
C ASP A 114 -4.96 -15.94 24.44
#